data_AF-A4EWY8-F1
#
_entry.id   AF-A4EWY8-F1
#
_cell.length_a   1.000
_cell.length_b   1.000
_cell.length_c   1.000
_cell.angle_alpha   90.00
_cell.angle_beta   90.00
_cell.angle_gamma   90.00
#
_symmetry.space_group_name_H-M   'P 1'
#
loop_
_entity.id
_entity.type
_entity.pdbx_description
1 polymer ?
#
loop_
_entity_poly.entity_id
_entity_poly.type
_entity_poly.pdbx_seq_one_letter_code
_entity_poly.pdbx_strand_id
1 'polypeptide(L)'
;MSQSHPYFFGYGSLVNTSTHDYQAPTPARLKGWRRNWCHTSLRNISFLSATADPTCTIDGLIAAVPNADWEALDEREFAYERNPVSADVSHDVSNSLEISVYAIPENRKQAGSKAHPILLSYLDVVVQGYLHVFGEDGVQRFFDTTSGWETPILDDRTAPQYPRHQVLTQEERELVDHHLSLQYSEILR
;
A
#
# COMPACT_ATOMS: atom_id res chain seq x y z
N MET A 1 3.44 -14.49 30.97
CA MET A 1 3.67 -13.44 29.96
C MET A 1 2.61 -13.63 28.90
N SER A 2 1.80 -12.62 28.60
CA SER A 2 0.86 -12.68 27.47
C SER A 2 1.67 -12.83 26.19
N GLN A 3 1.48 -13.89 25.41
CA GLN A 3 2.07 -13.99 24.07
C GLN A 3 1.44 -12.92 23.18
N SER A 4 2.20 -11.88 22.85
CA SER A 4 1.90 -10.96 21.76
C SER A 4 1.89 -11.75 20.46
N HIS A 5 0.84 -11.59 19.66
CA HIS A 5 0.77 -12.19 18.34
C HIS A 5 1.32 -11.17 17.32
N PRO A 6 2.26 -11.57 16.43
CA PRO A 6 2.81 -10.67 15.43
C PRO A 6 1.78 -10.39 14.33
N TYR A 7 1.66 -9.11 14.00
CA TYR A 7 0.83 -8.58 12.93
C TYR A 7 1.69 -7.69 12.04
N PHE A 8 1.28 -7.55 10.78
CA PHE A 8 1.83 -6.51 9.92
C PHE A 8 0.76 -5.46 9.61
N PHE A 9 1.18 -4.23 9.34
CA PHE A 9 0.34 -3.16 8.83
C PHE A 9 0.57 -3.00 7.32
N GLY A 10 -0.45 -3.31 6.52
CA GLY A 10 -0.47 -3.11 5.07
C GLY A 10 -1.14 -1.79 4.70
N TYR A 11 -0.51 -1.01 3.81
CA TYR A 11 -0.99 0.30 3.35
C TYR A 11 -1.06 0.45 1.81
N GLY A 12 -0.80 -0.66 1.10
CA GLY A 12 -0.82 -0.75 -0.35
C GLY A 12 -1.69 -1.91 -0.80
N SER A 13 -1.19 -2.79 -1.67
CA SER A 13 -1.95 -3.92 -2.18
C SER A 13 -2.41 -4.90 -1.09
N LEU A 14 -1.71 -4.94 0.06
CA LEU A 14 -2.11 -5.70 1.25
C LEU A 14 -3.42 -5.21 1.89
N VAL A 15 -3.96 -4.05 1.50
CA VAL A 15 -5.32 -3.65 1.89
C VAL A 15 -6.38 -4.43 1.11
N ASN A 16 -6.05 -4.86 -0.11
CA ASN A 16 -6.94 -5.70 -0.90
C ASN A 16 -6.76 -7.18 -0.48
N THR A 17 -7.71 -7.67 0.30
CA THR A 17 -7.71 -9.05 0.82
C THR A 17 -7.84 -10.11 -0.28
N SER A 18 -8.19 -9.74 -1.51
CA SER A 18 -8.15 -10.65 -2.67
C SER A 18 -6.72 -10.96 -3.14
N THR A 19 -5.70 -10.29 -2.58
CA THR A 19 -4.29 -10.45 -2.98
C THR A 19 -3.47 -11.35 -2.04
N HIS A 20 -4.10 -11.94 -1.02
CA HIS A 20 -3.46 -12.80 -0.01
C HIS A 20 -4.50 -13.58 0.81
N ASP A 21 -4.03 -14.46 1.68
CA ASP A 21 -4.84 -15.31 2.58
C ASP A 21 -4.52 -15.09 4.07
N TYR A 22 -3.84 -13.97 4.40
CA TYR A 22 -3.55 -13.57 5.78
C TYR A 22 -4.81 -13.48 6.65
N GLN A 23 -4.68 -13.95 7.88
CA GLN A 23 -5.80 -14.12 8.80
C GLN A 23 -6.10 -12.85 9.60
N ALA A 24 -7.36 -12.72 10.03
CA ALA A 24 -7.86 -11.61 10.82
C ALA A 24 -7.53 -10.20 10.26
N PRO A 25 -7.75 -9.94 8.94
CA PRO A 25 -7.59 -8.60 8.39
C PRO A 25 -8.54 -7.64 9.11
N THR A 26 -7.99 -6.62 9.75
CA THR A 26 -8.75 -5.64 10.54
C THR A 26 -8.37 -4.23 10.09
N PRO A 27 -9.34 -3.35 9.78
CA PRO A 27 -9.08 -1.94 9.53
C PRO A 27 -8.27 -1.30 10.65
N ALA A 28 -7.27 -0.51 10.26
CA ALA A 28 -6.38 0.17 11.18
C ALA A 28 -5.90 1.50 10.59
N ARG A 29 -5.33 2.35 11.45
CA ARG A 29 -4.68 3.59 11.03
C ARG A 29 -3.29 3.68 11.63
N LEU A 30 -2.33 4.14 10.84
CA LEU A 30 -0.96 4.37 11.26
C LEU A 30 -0.67 5.87 11.29
N LYS A 31 -0.40 6.41 12.48
CA LYS A 31 -0.07 7.82 12.71
C LYS A 31 1.42 8.07 12.51
N GLY A 32 1.79 9.24 12.00
CA GLY A 32 3.20 9.63 11.88
C GLY A 32 3.85 9.15 10.59
N TRP A 33 3.04 8.70 9.62
CA TRP A 33 3.50 8.16 8.34
C TRP A 33 2.69 8.73 7.19
N ARG A 34 3.36 8.88 6.04
CA ARG A 34 2.78 9.27 4.76
C ARG A 34 3.18 8.26 3.69
N ARG A 35 2.27 7.94 2.77
CA ARG A 35 2.58 7.13 1.60
C ARG A 35 3.29 7.95 0.54
N ASN A 36 4.20 7.32 -0.20
CA ASN A 36 4.85 7.94 -1.33
C ASN A 36 5.10 6.91 -2.43
N TRP A 37 4.82 7.30 -3.68
CA TRP A 37 5.37 6.61 -4.83
C TRP A 37 6.86 6.90 -4.92
N CYS A 38 7.67 5.87 -5.15
CA CYS A 38 9.11 6.00 -5.36
C CYS A 38 9.63 4.82 -6.16
N HIS A 39 10.85 4.92 -6.67
CA HIS A 39 11.52 3.78 -7.30
C HIS A 39 12.83 3.46 -6.59
N THR A 40 13.34 2.26 -6.89
CA THR A 40 14.65 1.78 -6.45
C THR A 40 15.40 1.23 -7.67
N SER A 41 16.69 0.91 -7.54
CA SER A 41 17.43 0.25 -8.61
C SER A 41 17.04 -1.22 -8.83
N LEU A 42 16.12 -1.78 -8.03
CA LEU A 42 15.74 -3.20 -8.09
C LEU A 42 14.79 -3.52 -9.24
N ARG A 43 13.96 -2.56 -9.69
CA ARG A 43 12.94 -2.77 -10.72
C ARG A 43 12.68 -1.50 -11.51
N ASN A 44 12.31 -1.64 -12.78
CA ASN A 44 11.95 -0.53 -13.67
C ASN A 44 10.49 -0.04 -13.49
N ILE A 45 9.95 -0.12 -12.26
CA ILE A 45 8.60 0.33 -11.91
C ILE A 45 8.65 1.07 -10.57
N SER A 46 7.65 1.90 -10.33
CA SER A 46 7.46 2.54 -9.03
C SER A 46 6.78 1.61 -8.03
N PHE A 47 7.21 1.74 -6.78
CA PHE A 47 6.68 1.09 -5.59
C PHE A 47 5.87 2.10 -4.78
N LEU A 48 4.81 1.62 -4.13
CA LEU A 48 4.20 2.37 -3.03
C LEU A 48 4.98 2.05 -1.76
N SER A 49 5.56 3.08 -1.15
CA SER A 49 6.25 3.00 0.14
C SER A 49 5.57 3.94 1.16
N ALA A 50 5.98 3.86 2.41
CA ALA A 50 5.72 4.88 3.41
C ALA A 50 7.02 5.57 3.86
N THR A 51 6.90 6.79 4.38
CA THR A 51 7.97 7.52 5.08
C THR A 51 7.41 8.19 6.32
N ALA A 52 8.28 8.55 7.26
CA ALA A 52 7.86 9.26 8.47
C ALA A 52 7.34 10.67 8.14
N ASP A 53 6.14 10.98 8.61
CA ASP A 53 5.51 12.30 8.56
C ASP A 53 4.66 12.48 9.83
N PRO A 54 5.17 13.21 10.86
CA PRO A 54 4.47 13.40 12.13
C PRO A 54 3.07 14.02 12.04
N THR A 55 2.76 14.66 10.91
CA THR A 55 1.49 15.36 10.68
C THR A 55 0.47 14.53 9.90
N CYS A 56 0.88 13.36 9.39
CA CYS A 56 0.04 12.52 8.55
C CYS A 56 -0.42 11.26 9.30
N THR A 57 -1.52 10.69 8.83
CA THR A 57 -2.05 9.40 9.27
C THR A 57 -2.59 8.68 8.04
N ILE A 58 -2.23 7.42 7.86
CA ILE A 58 -2.67 6.60 6.73
C ILE A 58 -3.59 5.48 7.21
N ASP A 59 -4.67 5.26 6.45
CA ASP A 59 -5.53 4.08 6.60
C ASP A 59 -4.83 2.84 6.04
N GLY A 60 -5.06 1.66 6.63
CA GLY A 60 -4.53 0.38 6.18
C GLY A 60 -5.20 -0.81 6.87
N LEU A 61 -4.68 -2.01 6.63
CA LEU A 61 -5.11 -3.22 7.33
C LEU A 61 -4.00 -3.73 8.24
N ILE A 62 -4.35 -4.17 9.44
CA ILE A 62 -3.52 -5.13 10.17
C ILE A 62 -3.98 -6.54 9.86
N ALA A 63 -3.05 -7.49 9.73
CA ALA A 63 -3.37 -8.92 9.66
C ALA A 63 -2.30 -9.75 10.37
N ALA A 64 -2.71 -10.91 10.88
CA ALA A 64 -1.84 -11.80 11.63
C ALA A 64 -0.76 -12.39 10.70
N VAL A 65 0.47 -12.47 11.21
CA VAL A 65 1.54 -13.20 10.54
C VAL A 65 1.29 -14.70 10.75
N PRO A 66 1.08 -15.49 9.68
CA PRO A 66 0.78 -16.91 9.80
C PRO A 66 1.86 -17.63 10.60
N ASN A 67 1.48 -18.42 11.60
CA ASN A 67 2.39 -19.18 12.47
C ASN A 67 3.48 -18.33 13.17
N ALA A 68 3.31 -17.01 13.24
CA ALA A 68 4.38 -16.09 13.64
C ALA A 68 5.65 -16.18 12.78
N ASP A 69 5.53 -16.71 11.57
CA ASP A 69 6.61 -16.91 10.61
C ASP A 69 6.64 -15.77 9.59
N TRP A 70 7.67 -14.96 9.69
CA TRP A 70 7.87 -13.80 8.85
C TRP A 70 8.47 -14.15 7.49
N GLU A 71 9.00 -15.35 7.28
CA GLU A 71 9.81 -15.71 6.11
C GLU A 71 9.05 -15.44 4.79
N ALA A 72 7.83 -15.94 4.67
CA ALA A 72 7.02 -15.75 3.46
C ALA A 72 6.67 -14.26 3.20
N LEU A 73 6.50 -13.46 4.26
CA LEU A 73 6.19 -12.04 4.14
C LEU A 73 7.46 -11.23 3.83
N ASP A 74 8.60 -11.59 4.40
CA ASP A 74 9.91 -11.01 4.10
C ASP A 74 10.31 -11.27 2.65
N GLU A 75 10.06 -12.48 2.12
CA GLU A 75 10.29 -12.79 0.70
C GLU A 75 9.38 -11.95 -0.21
N ARG A 76 8.10 -11.80 0.15
CA ARG A 76 7.14 -10.98 -0.60
C ARG A 76 7.57 -9.50 -0.61
N GLU A 77 8.08 -9.01 0.51
CA GLU A 77 8.43 -7.60 0.75
C GLU A 77 9.97 -7.36 0.71
N PHE A 78 10.74 -8.20 0.00
CA PHE A 78 12.21 -8.19 0.01
C PHE A 78 12.89 -6.84 -0.30
N ALA A 79 12.17 -5.93 -0.97
CA ALA A 79 12.65 -4.59 -1.31
C ALA A 79 12.51 -3.58 -0.15
N TYR A 80 11.79 -3.95 0.91
CA TYR A 80 11.42 -3.11 2.05
C TYR A 80 12.16 -3.54 3.32
N GLU A 81 12.24 -2.63 4.29
CA GLU A 81 12.68 -2.93 5.65
C GLU A 81 11.47 -2.98 6.60
N ARG A 82 11.49 -3.94 7.54
CA ARG A 82 10.46 -4.11 8.55
C ARG A 82 10.71 -3.16 9.72
N ASN A 83 9.72 -2.33 10.05
CA ASN A 83 9.78 -1.31 11.10
C ASN A 83 8.70 -1.59 12.16
N PRO A 84 9.03 -1.66 13.46
CA PRO A 84 8.02 -1.81 14.50
C PRO A 84 7.22 -0.51 14.67
N VAL A 85 5.89 -0.63 14.70
CA VAL A 85 4.95 0.52 14.79
C VAL A 85 3.78 0.30 15.74
N SER A 86 3.86 -0.70 16.64
CA SER A 86 2.76 -1.06 17.54
C SER A 86 2.15 0.12 18.31
N ALA A 87 2.97 1.09 18.72
CA ALA A 87 2.52 2.26 19.49
C ALA A 87 1.80 3.33 18.63
N ASP A 88 1.99 3.29 17.31
CA ASP A 88 1.50 4.30 16.37
C ASP A 88 0.28 3.82 15.58
N VAL A 89 -0.11 2.55 15.74
CA VAL A 89 -1.27 1.95 15.07
C VAL A 89 -2.49 1.93 15.99
N SER A 90 -3.61 2.49 15.51
CA SER A 90 -4.92 2.35 16.14
C SER A 90 -5.77 1.30 15.42
N HIS A 91 -6.40 0.40 16.18
CA HIS A 91 -7.26 -0.68 15.68
C HIS A 91 -8.27 -1.13 16.76
N ASP A 92 -9.31 -1.86 16.34
CA ASP A 92 -10.39 -2.31 17.25
C ASP A 92 -10.15 -3.69 17.91
N VAL A 93 -9.01 -4.33 17.63
CA VAL A 93 -8.65 -5.60 18.28
C VAL A 93 -8.35 -5.37 19.77
N SER A 94 -9.01 -6.12 20.66
CA SER A 94 -8.93 -5.93 22.12
C SER A 94 -7.59 -6.34 22.76
N ASN A 95 -6.75 -7.05 22.03
CA ASN A 95 -5.45 -7.54 22.51
C ASN A 95 -4.32 -6.59 22.14
N SER A 96 -3.26 -6.57 22.95
CA SER A 96 -2.00 -5.93 22.56
C SER A 96 -1.31 -6.75 21.47
N LEU A 97 -1.02 -6.11 20.34
CA LEU A 97 -0.40 -6.72 19.17
C LEU A 97 1.02 -6.18 18.95
N GLU A 98 1.90 -7.03 18.42
CA GLU A 98 3.19 -6.58 17.90
C GLU A 98 3.05 -6.31 16.40
N ILE A 99 3.03 -5.04 16.01
CA ILE A 99 2.72 -4.63 14.64
C ILE A 99 3.97 -4.07 13.98
N SER A 100 4.27 -4.58 12.77
CA SER A 100 5.34 -4.03 11.94
C SER A 100 4.82 -3.54 10.58
N VAL A 101 5.48 -2.53 10.03
CA VAL A 101 5.22 -2.01 8.68
C VAL A 101 6.46 -2.19 7.80
N TYR A 102 6.26 -2.54 6.54
CA TYR A 102 7.34 -2.62 5.56
C TYR A 102 7.48 -1.28 4.84
N ALA A 103 8.65 -0.66 4.85
CA ALA A 103 8.91 0.61 4.16
C ALA A 103 10.26 0.55 3.43
N ILE A 104 10.34 1.14 2.23
CA ILE A 104 11.63 1.27 1.54
C ILE A 104 12.47 2.28 2.33
N PRO A 105 13.74 1.97 2.64
CA PRO A 105 14.63 2.90 3.34
C PRO A 105 14.86 4.17 2.54
N GLU A 106 14.92 5.32 3.21
CA GLU A 106 15.03 6.63 2.54
C GLU A 106 16.29 6.73 1.66
N ASN A 107 17.41 6.11 2.07
CA ASN A 107 18.65 6.08 1.29
C ASN A 107 18.58 5.17 0.04
N ARG A 108 17.53 4.37 -0.12
CA ARG A 108 17.28 3.53 -1.30
C ARG A 108 16.20 4.11 -2.22
N LYS A 109 15.43 5.10 -1.74
CA LYS A 109 14.40 5.78 -2.54
C LYS A 109 15.04 6.74 -3.53
N GLN A 110 14.48 6.77 -4.72
CA GLN A 110 14.76 7.78 -5.72
C GLN A 110 13.43 8.44 -6.15
N ALA A 111 13.51 9.73 -6.51
CA ALA A 111 12.35 10.53 -6.91
C ALA A 111 11.83 10.14 -8.29
N GLY A 112 10.53 10.30 -8.54
CA GLY A 112 9.83 9.83 -9.75
C GLY A 112 10.58 10.08 -11.06
N SER A 113 10.57 9.06 -11.93
CA SER A 113 11.23 9.09 -13.23
C SER A 113 10.35 8.43 -14.29
N LYS A 114 10.38 8.93 -15.53
CA LYS A 114 9.69 8.30 -16.67
C LYS A 114 10.11 6.85 -16.91
N ALA A 115 11.33 6.49 -16.49
CA ALA A 115 11.84 5.12 -16.62
C ALA A 115 11.22 4.15 -15.60
N HIS A 116 10.50 4.64 -14.59
CA HIS A 116 9.95 3.86 -13.49
C HIS A 116 8.48 4.24 -13.24
N PRO A 117 7.58 4.02 -14.19
CA PRO A 117 6.19 4.43 -14.03
C PRO A 117 5.48 3.63 -12.93
N ILE A 118 4.41 4.20 -12.39
CA ILE A 118 3.42 3.48 -11.60
C ILE A 118 2.61 2.60 -12.55
N LEU A 119 2.53 1.29 -12.30
CA LEU A 119 1.64 0.43 -13.08
C LEU A 119 0.19 0.72 -12.72
N LEU A 120 -0.66 1.01 -13.70
CA LEU A 120 -2.07 1.27 -13.45
C LEU A 120 -2.77 0.02 -12.87
N SER A 121 -2.39 -1.17 -13.32
CA SER A 121 -2.84 -2.45 -12.74
C SER A 121 -2.44 -2.64 -11.28
N TYR A 122 -1.36 -1.99 -10.80
CA TYR A 122 -1.00 -1.99 -9.39
C TYR A 122 -1.86 -1.00 -8.61
N LEU A 123 -2.03 0.22 -9.12
CA LEU A 123 -2.88 1.23 -8.50
C LEU A 123 -4.33 0.77 -8.40
N ASP A 124 -4.87 0.14 -9.45
CA ASP A 124 -6.21 -0.45 -9.50
C ASP A 124 -6.44 -1.41 -8.32
N VAL A 125 -5.48 -2.31 -8.04
CA VAL A 125 -5.55 -3.24 -6.90
C VAL A 125 -5.62 -2.50 -5.57
N VAL A 126 -4.80 -1.46 -5.41
CA VAL A 126 -4.75 -0.68 -4.19
C VAL A 126 -6.09 0.03 -3.98
N VAL A 127 -6.56 0.79 -4.97
CA VAL A 127 -7.82 1.55 -4.89
C VAL A 127 -9.01 0.64 -4.66
N GLN A 128 -9.09 -0.52 -5.34
CA GLN A 128 -10.15 -1.50 -5.10
C GLN A 128 -10.16 -1.98 -3.64
N GLY A 129 -8.99 -2.27 -3.06
CA GLY A 129 -8.88 -2.62 -1.65
C GLY A 129 -9.38 -1.51 -0.72
N TYR A 130 -8.98 -0.26 -0.97
CA TYR A 130 -9.45 0.88 -0.19
C TYR A 130 -10.96 1.10 -0.32
N LEU A 131 -11.52 0.92 -1.53
CA LEU A 131 -12.96 1.00 -1.74
C LEU A 131 -13.71 -0.06 -0.95
N HIS A 132 -13.27 -1.32 -1.01
CA HIS A 132 -13.94 -2.44 -0.34
C HIS A 132 -13.88 -2.33 1.18
N VAL A 133 -12.78 -1.82 1.75
CA VAL A 133 -12.57 -1.76 3.20
C VAL A 133 -13.10 -0.46 3.81
N PHE A 134 -12.95 0.67 3.09
CA PHE A 134 -13.15 2.01 3.65
C PHE A 134 -14.13 2.88 2.86
N GLY A 135 -14.71 2.38 1.76
CA GLY A 135 -15.58 3.13 0.87
C GLY A 135 -14.86 4.21 0.08
N GLU A 136 -15.61 5.01 -0.68
CA GLU A 136 -15.08 6.11 -1.51
C GLU A 136 -14.32 7.16 -0.67
N ASP A 137 -14.79 7.46 0.54
CA ASP A 137 -14.08 8.36 1.46
C ASP A 137 -12.67 7.83 1.80
N GLY A 138 -12.51 6.51 1.88
CA GLY A 138 -11.23 5.85 2.07
C GLY A 138 -10.31 5.95 0.85
N VAL A 139 -10.89 5.87 -0.34
CA VAL A 139 -10.17 6.10 -1.60
C VAL A 139 -9.68 7.56 -1.67
N GLN A 140 -10.54 8.53 -1.39
CA GLN A 140 -10.16 9.94 -1.33
C GLN A 140 -9.00 10.16 -0.34
N ARG A 141 -9.11 9.63 0.89
CA ARG A 141 -8.02 9.69 1.87
C ARG A 141 -6.76 8.99 1.40
N PHE A 142 -6.86 7.90 0.64
CA PHE A 142 -5.72 7.24 0.01
C PHE A 142 -4.94 8.21 -0.88
N PHE A 143 -5.62 8.92 -1.78
CA PHE A 143 -4.98 9.90 -2.65
C PHE A 143 -4.42 11.10 -1.87
N ASP A 144 -5.18 11.68 -0.93
CA ASP A 144 -4.79 12.88 -0.16
C ASP A 144 -3.54 12.69 0.72
N THR A 145 -3.33 11.46 1.18
CA THR A 145 -2.21 11.11 2.07
C THR A 145 -1.11 10.32 1.35
N THR A 146 -1.13 10.33 0.02
CA THR A 146 -0.09 9.77 -0.83
C THR A 146 0.60 10.89 -1.61
N SER A 147 1.92 10.93 -1.59
CA SER A 147 2.74 11.82 -2.41
C SER A 147 3.42 11.06 -3.56
N GLY A 148 4.11 11.78 -4.44
CA GLY A 148 4.82 11.16 -5.57
C GLY A 148 3.95 10.99 -6.83
N TRP A 149 2.78 11.63 -6.90
CA TRP A 149 1.86 11.57 -8.03
C TRP A 149 2.38 12.24 -9.31
N GLU A 150 3.48 13.00 -9.23
CA GLU A 150 4.24 13.48 -10.39
C GLU A 150 4.93 12.35 -11.18
N THR A 151 4.98 11.14 -10.59
CA THR A 151 5.46 9.93 -11.27
C THR A 151 4.49 9.53 -12.38
N PRO A 152 4.96 9.30 -13.63
CA PRO A 152 4.08 8.86 -14.71
C PRO A 152 3.42 7.51 -14.41
N ILE A 153 2.24 7.33 -14.97
CA ILE A 153 1.44 6.11 -14.83
C ILE A 153 1.46 5.38 -16.17
N LEU A 154 1.81 4.10 -16.16
CA LEU A 154 1.71 3.24 -17.33
C LEU A 154 0.34 2.55 -17.33
N ASP A 155 -0.48 2.85 -18.34
CA ASP A 155 -1.74 2.14 -18.56
C ASP A 155 -1.45 0.74 -19.13
N ASP A 156 -1.22 -0.20 -18.21
CA ASP A 156 -1.01 -1.62 -18.52
C ASP A 156 -2.29 -2.45 -18.37
N ARG A 157 -3.48 -1.83 -18.32
CA ARG A 157 -4.74 -2.56 -18.05
C ARG A 157 -5.07 -3.63 -19.10
N THR A 158 -4.62 -3.46 -20.35
CA THR A 158 -4.84 -4.44 -21.42
C THR A 158 -3.89 -5.64 -21.35
N ALA A 159 -2.75 -5.50 -20.66
CA ALA A 159 -1.78 -6.55 -20.41
C ALA A 159 -1.11 -6.33 -19.04
N PRO A 160 -1.83 -6.62 -17.93
CA PRO A 160 -1.39 -6.25 -16.58
C PRO A 160 -0.02 -6.83 -16.23
N GLN A 161 0.90 -5.96 -15.81
CA GLN A 161 2.24 -6.36 -15.40
C GLN A 161 2.32 -6.63 -13.89
N TYR A 162 1.41 -6.07 -13.09
CA TYR A 162 1.38 -6.34 -11.66
C TYR A 162 0.96 -7.80 -11.39
N PRO A 163 1.79 -8.64 -10.73
CA PRO A 163 1.52 -10.07 -10.61
C PRO A 163 0.24 -10.44 -9.85
N ARG A 164 -0.27 -9.52 -9.03
CA ARG A 164 -1.49 -9.70 -8.22
C ARG A 164 -2.63 -8.78 -8.67
N HIS A 165 -2.63 -8.37 -9.94
CA HIS A 165 -3.71 -7.57 -10.52
C HIS A 165 -5.07 -8.22 -10.26
N GLN A 166 -6.08 -7.39 -10.08
CA GLN A 166 -7.46 -7.81 -9.93
C GLN A 166 -8.27 -7.36 -11.13
N VAL A 167 -9.38 -8.06 -11.40
CA VAL A 167 -10.38 -7.58 -12.35
C VAL A 167 -11.23 -6.54 -11.63
N LEU A 168 -11.29 -5.33 -12.18
CA LEU A 168 -12.14 -4.27 -11.65
C LEU A 168 -13.46 -4.19 -12.43
N THR A 169 -14.52 -3.78 -11.76
CA THR A 169 -15.77 -3.39 -12.44
C THR A 169 -15.57 -2.11 -13.27
N GLN A 170 -16.60 -1.70 -14.01
CA GLN A 170 -16.54 -0.43 -14.72
C GLN A 170 -16.48 0.73 -13.73
N GLU A 171 -17.31 0.70 -12.69
CA GLU A 171 -17.40 1.74 -11.66
C GLU A 171 -16.10 1.87 -10.88
N GLU A 172 -15.45 0.75 -10.54
CA GLU A 172 -14.14 0.76 -9.86
C GLU A 172 -13.05 1.41 -10.71
N ARG A 173 -13.03 1.13 -12.03
CA ARG A 173 -12.08 1.78 -12.96
C ARG A 173 -12.36 3.26 -13.10
N GLU A 174 -13.63 3.64 -13.24
CA GLU A 174 -14.04 5.05 -13.33
C GLU A 174 -13.67 5.83 -12.07
N LEU A 175 -13.75 5.20 -10.89
CA LEU A 175 -13.30 5.80 -9.63
C LEU A 175 -11.78 6.04 -9.63
N VAL A 176 -10.98 5.06 -10.06
CA VAL A 176 -9.52 5.23 -10.20
C VAL A 176 -9.20 6.38 -11.16
N ASP A 177 -9.83 6.37 -12.34
CA ASP A 177 -9.59 7.35 -13.40
C ASP A 177 -10.00 8.76 -12.96
N HIS A 178 -11.11 8.87 -12.22
CA HIS A 178 -11.55 10.12 -11.61
C HIS A 178 -10.48 10.71 -10.71
N HIS A 179 -9.99 9.96 -9.72
CA HIS A 179 -8.98 10.47 -8.79
C HIS A 179 -7.65 10.77 -9.49
N LEU A 180 -7.25 9.96 -10.48
CA LEU A 180 -6.06 10.24 -11.30
C LEU A 180 -6.16 11.55 -12.07
N SER A 181 -7.34 11.86 -12.62
CA SER A 181 -7.56 13.14 -13.31
C SER A 181 -7.35 14.36 -12.41
N LEU A 182 -7.58 14.21 -11.10
CA LEU A 182 -7.36 15.25 -10.10
C LEU A 182 -5.89 15.40 -9.68
N GLN A 183 -5.07 14.36 -9.86
CA GLN A 183 -3.63 14.40 -9.55
C GLN A 183 -2.78 15.03 -10.66
N TYR A 184 -3.36 15.26 -11.84
CA TYR A 184 -2.64 15.74 -13.03
C TYR A 184 -1.44 14.86 -13.45
N SER A 185 -1.48 13.56 -13.13
CA SER A 185 -0.44 12.59 -13.49
C SER A 185 -0.39 12.35 -15.01
N GLU A 186 0.83 12.21 -15.55
CA GLU A 186 1.04 11.82 -16.96
C GLU A 186 0.70 10.34 -17.16
N ILE A 187 -0.24 10.03 -18.07
CA ILE A 187 -0.59 8.65 -18.43
C ILE A 187 0.16 8.26 -19.72
N LEU A 188 0.99 7.23 -19.62
CA LEU A 188 1.70 6.55 -20.70
C LEU A 188 0.83 5.40 -21.23
N ARG A 189 0.83 5.20 -22.56
CA ARG A 189 0.10 4.14 -23.25
C ARG A 189 1.05 3.22 -24.01
#